data_AF-A0AA46A6S9-F1
#
_entry.id   AF-A0AA46A6S9-F1
#
_cell.length_a   1.000
_cell.length_b   1.000
_cell.length_c   1.000
_cell.angle_alpha   90.00
_cell.angle_beta   90.00
_cell.angle_gamma   90.00
#
_symmetry.space_group_name_H-M   'P 1'
#
loop_
_entity.id
_entity.type
_entity.pdbx_description
1 polymer ?
#
loop_
_entity_poly.entity_id
_entity_poly.type
_entity_poly.pdbx_seq_one_letter_code
_entity_poly.pdbx_strand_id
1 'polypeptide(L)' 'MKEAVRQSIGLLTGRYQMDRATALAYLSADVDFEVSQVVDKTKGVHALIPKADFSALAVD' A
#
# COMPACT_ATOMS: atom_id res chain seq x y z
N MET A 1 3.75 -3.44 10.44
CA MET A 1 3.75 -4.13 9.13
C MET A 1 2.39 -4.74 8.75
N LYS A 2 1.86 -5.74 9.47
CA LYS A 2 0.58 -6.40 9.12
C LYS A 2 -0.57 -5.41 8.85
N GLU A 3 -0.69 -4.38 9.67
CA GLU A 3 -1.74 -3.37 9.50
C GLU A 3 -1.54 -2.51 8.26
N ALA A 4 -0.31 -2.04 7.99
CA ALA A 4 0.02 -1.30 6.78
C ALA A 4 -0.36 -2.09 5.51
N VAL A 5 -0.03 -3.39 5.46
CA VAL A 5 -0.41 -4.26 4.34
C VAL A 5 -1.92 -4.36 4.18
N ARG A 6 -2.68 -4.55 5.27
CA ARG A 6 -4.15 -4.63 5.21
C ARG A 6 -4.79 -3.33 4.73
N GLN A 7 -4.30 -2.20 5.21
CA GLN A 7 -4.77 -0.88 4.79
C GLN A 7 -4.45 -0.62 3.31
N SER A 8 -3.24 -0.96 2.86
CA SER A 8 -2.87 -0.86 1.44
C SER A 8 -3.72 -1.73 0.54
N ILE A 9 -4.01 -2.98 0.94
CA ILE A 9 -4.95 -3.84 0.20
C ILE A 9 -6.34 -3.18 0.16
N GLY A 10 -6.83 -2.68 1.30
CA GLY A 10 -8.13 -1.99 1.36
C GLY A 10 -8.21 -0.79 0.41
N LEU A 11 -7.15 0.02 0.32
CA LEU A 11 -7.04 1.12 -0.64
C LEU A 11 -7.09 0.61 -2.09
N LEU A 12 -6.25 -0.38 -2.43
CA LEU A 12 -6.13 -0.90 -3.79
C LEU A 12 -7.40 -1.59 -4.27
N THR A 13 -8.03 -2.42 -3.44
CA THR A 13 -9.27 -3.10 -3.79
C THR A 13 -10.48 -2.16 -3.78
N GLY A 14 -10.48 -1.16 -2.88
CA GLY A 14 -11.61 -0.24 -2.73
C GLY A 14 -11.60 0.89 -3.76
N ARG A 15 -10.50 1.64 -3.84
CA ARG A 15 -10.39 2.82 -4.71
C ARG A 15 -10.05 2.45 -6.15
N TYR A 16 -9.09 1.54 -6.32
CA TYR A 16 -8.57 1.18 -7.64
C TYR A 16 -9.16 -0.13 -8.19
N GLN A 17 -10.12 -0.72 -7.48
CA GLN A 17 -10.86 -1.93 -7.89
C GLN A 17 -9.96 -3.12 -8.26
N MET A 18 -8.74 -3.16 -7.72
CA MET A 18 -7.82 -4.27 -7.95
C MET A 18 -8.35 -5.52 -7.23
N ASP A 19 -8.24 -6.70 -7.84
CA ASP A 19 -8.54 -7.92 -7.11
C ASP A 19 -7.51 -8.13 -5.98
N ARG A 20 -7.92 -8.84 -4.93
CA ARG A 20 -7.09 -8.99 -3.73
C ARG A 20 -5.78 -9.72 -4.00
N ALA A 21 -5.75 -10.69 -4.93
CA ALA A 21 -4.54 -11.46 -5.21
C ALA A 21 -3.54 -10.61 -5.99
N THR A 22 -4.00 -9.85 -6.98
CA THR A 22 -3.17 -8.88 -7.71
C THR A 22 -2.67 -7.77 -6.79
N ALA A 23 -3.49 -7.26 -5.86
CA ALA A 23 -3.05 -6.27 -4.88
C ALA A 23 -1.91 -6.79 -4.00
N LEU A 24 -1.99 -8.04 -3.55
CA LEU A 24 -0.91 -8.67 -2.78
C LEU A 24 0.37 -8.82 -3.62
N ALA A 25 0.24 -9.28 -4.87
CA ALA A 25 1.39 -9.44 -5.77
C ALA A 25 2.05 -8.08 -6.08
N TYR A 26 1.26 -7.07 -6.41
CA TYR A 26 1.73 -5.71 -6.66
C TYR A 26 2.45 -5.12 -5.44
N LEU A 27 1.84 -5.21 -4.24
CA LEU A 27 2.47 -4.73 -3.00
C LEU A 27 3.79 -5.45 -2.68
N SER A 28 3.97 -6.70 -3.12
CA SER A 28 5.21 -7.44 -2.92
C SER A 28 6.29 -7.11 -3.95
N ALA A 29 5.90 -6.63 -5.12
CA ALA A 29 6.79 -6.42 -6.25
C ALA A 29 7.33 -4.99 -6.31
N ASP A 30 6.50 -3.99 -6.01
CA ASP A 30 6.76 -2.60 -6.40
C ASP A 30 6.49 -1.57 -5.29
N VAL A 31 6.13 -2.03 -4.10
CA VAL A 31 5.80 -1.15 -2.97
C VAL A 31 6.77 -1.36 -1.82
N ASP A 32 7.41 -0.27 -1.42
CA ASP A 32 8.28 -0.24 -0.25
C ASP A 32 7.48 -0.09 1.03
N PHE A 33 7.91 -0.78 2.09
CA PHE A 33 7.36 -0.64 3.42
C PHE A 33 8.43 -0.14 4.39
N GLU A 34 8.29 1.10 4.83
CA GLU A 34 9.28 1.77 5.66
C GLU A 34 8.84 1.85 7.12
N VAL A 35 9.80 1.61 8.01
CA VAL A 35 9.61 1.77 9.46
C VAL A 35 9.72 3.25 9.80
N SER A 36 8.62 3.88 10.18
CA SER A 36 8.64 5.28 10.57
C SER A 36 9.16 5.50 11.98
N GLN A 37 8.82 4.60 12.91
CA GLN A 37 9.25 4.75 14.30
C GLN A 37 9.23 3.43 15.07
N VAL A 38 10.24 3.29 15.94
CA VAL A 38 10.43 2.15 16.86
C VAL A 38 10.66 2.59 18.30
N VAL A 39 10.53 3.89 18.58
CA VAL A 39 10.89 4.47 19.88
C VAL A 39 9.68 4.70 20.79
N ASP A 40 8.46 4.72 20.24
CA ASP A 40 7.25 4.88 21.04
C ASP A 40 6.67 3.53 21.50
N LYS A 41 5.62 3.61 22.34
CA LYS A 41 4.78 2.45 22.72
C LYS A 41 4.17 1.77 21.49
N THR A 42 3.77 2.56 20.50
CA THR A 42 3.31 2.08 19.20
C THR A 42 4.49 1.94 18.25
N LYS A 43 4.42 0.99 17.30
CA LYS A 43 5.43 0.85 16.23
C LYS A 43 4.79 1.28 14.92
N GLY A 44 5.47 2.14 14.17
CA GLY A 44 4.96 2.70 12.92
C GLY A 44 5.61 2.07 11.68
N VAL A 45 4.79 1.71 10.70
CA VAL A 45 5.22 1.26 9.36
C VAL A 45 4.24 1.83 8.33
N HIS A 46 4.73 2.33 7.20
CA HIS A 46 3.90 2.86 6.12
C HIS A 46 4.30 2.23 4.78
N ALA A 47 3.34 2.14 3.87
CA ALA A 47 3.55 1.70 2.50
C ALA A 47 3.78 2.92 1.60
N LEU A 48 4.80 2.88 0.75
CA LEU A 48 5.09 3.89 -0.26
C LEU A 48 4.66 3.35 -1.62
N ILE A 49 3.44 3.71 -2.03
CA ILE A 49 2.88 3.29 -3.32
C ILE A 49 3.15 4.36 -4.37
N PRO A 50 3.88 4.07 -5.47
CA PRO A 50 4.16 5.06 -6.50
C PRO A 50 2.89 5.57 -7.19
N LYS A 51 2.76 6.90 -7.32
CA LYS A 51 1.63 7.49 -8.03
C LYS A 51 1.67 7.24 -9.55
N ALA A 52 2.87 7.04 -10.10
CA ALA A 52 3.10 6.81 -11.52
C ALA A 52 2.35 5.57 -12.02
N ASP A 53 2.21 4.55 -11.18
CA ASP A 53 1.54 3.28 -11.48
C ASP A 53 0.03 3.46 -11.73
N PHE A 54 -0.53 4.58 -11.29
CA PHE A 54 -1.94 4.93 -11.47
C PHE A 54 -2.14 6.12 -12.41
N SER A 55 -1.09 6.59 -13.08
CA SER A 55 -1.16 7.75 -13.98
C SER A 55 -2.19 7.58 -15.10
N ALA A 56 -2.37 6.35 -15.61
CA ALA A 56 -3.38 6.00 -16.62
C ALA A 56 -4.81 5.85 -16.07
N LEU A 57 -4.98 5.85 -14.75
CA LEU A 57 -6.25 5.66 -14.04
C LEU A 57 -6.80 6.97 -13.46
N ALA A 58 -6.06 8.07 -13.57
CA ALA A 58 -6.52 9.39 -13.14
C ALA A 58 -7.55 9.94 -14.14
N VAL A 59 -8.83 9.82 -13.78
CA VAL A 59 -9.86 10.75 -14.26
C VAL A 59 -9.98 11.83 -13.18
N ASP A 60 -9.72 13.07 -13.55
CA ASP A 60 -9.90 14.25 -12.69
C ASP A 60 -11.32 14.33 -12.08
#